data_AF-A0A3A4YL26-F1
#
_entry.id   AF-A0A3A4YL26-F1
#
_cell.length_a   1.000
_cell.length_b   1.000
_cell.length_c   1.000
_cell.angle_alpha   90.00
_cell.angle_beta   90.00
_cell.angle_gamma   90.00
#
_symmetry.space_group_name_H-M   'P 1'
#
loop_
_entity.id
_entity.type
_entity.pdbx_description
1 polymer ?
#
loop_
_entity_poly.entity_id
_entity_poly.type
_entity_poly.pdbx_seq_one_letter_code
_entity_poly.pdbx_strand_id
1 'polypeptide(L)'
;MTIRSAVNPATSILFFGVDTTGFQCHRKIVKGGLRAEDARWSVDSGMATDIEDAVYYIQHHDELELVLICNELAGKRTRQQIVHDCEILGRRLAEHPYNPWVMFGKEKFSYLEPIFRPFGIRVECGMPERIIRERWKSQIPDDSAAA
;
A
#
# COMPACT_ATOMS: atom_id res chain seq x y z
N MET A 1 16.10 6.65 7.82
CA MET A 1 15.87 6.67 6.37
C MET A 1 16.77 5.60 5.75
N THR A 2 16.21 4.48 5.29
CA THR A 2 16.98 3.41 4.65
C THR A 2 17.16 3.73 3.17
N ILE A 3 18.39 3.66 2.68
CA ILE A 3 18.75 3.94 1.29
C ILE A 3 18.47 2.67 0.46
N ARG A 4 17.61 2.75 -0.57
CA ARG A 4 17.31 1.61 -1.46
C ARG A 4 18.25 1.59 -2.67
N SER A 5 18.61 0.39 -3.11
CA SER A 5 19.38 0.16 -4.34
C SER A 5 18.53 0.44 -5.59
N ALA A 6 19.07 1.20 -6.54
CA ALA A 6 18.44 1.51 -7.83
C ALA A 6 18.35 0.30 -8.78
N VAL A 7 19.05 -0.80 -8.49
CA VAL A 7 19.32 -1.86 -9.48
C VAL A 7 18.25 -2.97 -9.49
N ASN A 8 17.63 -3.25 -8.34
CA ASN A 8 16.55 -4.24 -8.21
C ASN A 8 15.55 -3.79 -7.13
N PRO A 9 14.46 -3.10 -7.50
CA PRO A 9 13.47 -2.65 -6.52
C PRO A 9 12.67 -3.84 -5.98
N ALA A 10 12.71 -4.02 -4.65
CA ALA A 10 11.80 -4.89 -3.91
C ALA A 10 10.69 -4.05 -3.26
N THR A 11 9.47 -4.58 -3.24
CA THR A 11 8.32 -3.94 -2.59
C THR A 11 7.34 -4.98 -2.06
N SER A 12 6.80 -4.72 -0.87
CA SER A 12 5.64 -5.45 -0.33
C SER A 12 4.39 -4.58 -0.42
N ILE A 13 3.28 -5.20 -0.79
CA ILE A 13 1.98 -4.54 -0.95
C ILE A 13 0.93 -5.33 -0.19
N LEU A 14 0.17 -4.66 0.67
CA LEU A 14 -0.96 -5.28 1.36
C LEU A 14 -2.28 -4.91 0.67
N PHE A 15 -3.07 -5.90 0.30
CA PHE A 15 -4.44 -5.73 -0.19
C PHE A 15 -5.42 -5.99 0.96
N PHE A 16 -6.05 -4.94 1.50
CA PHE A 16 -6.97 -5.01 2.63
C PHE A 16 -8.43 -4.95 2.19
N GLY A 17 -9.30 -5.77 2.77
CA GLY A 17 -10.73 -5.77 2.43
C GLY A 17 -11.03 -6.39 1.07
N VAL A 18 -10.16 -7.30 0.65
CA VAL A 18 -10.19 -7.99 -0.65
C VAL A 18 -10.60 -9.45 -0.44
N ASP A 19 -11.26 -10.08 -1.42
CA ASP A 19 -11.47 -11.52 -1.40
C ASP A 19 -10.38 -12.25 -2.20
N THR A 20 -10.36 -13.59 -2.16
CA THR A 20 -9.35 -14.38 -2.86
C THR A 20 -9.35 -14.12 -4.37
N THR A 21 -10.52 -13.93 -4.99
CA THR A 21 -10.64 -13.76 -6.44
C THR A 21 -10.07 -12.40 -6.84
N GLY A 22 -10.52 -11.34 -6.20
CA GLY A 22 -10.05 -10.01 -6.55
C GLY A 22 -8.64 -9.72 -6.06
N PHE A 23 -8.15 -10.40 -5.01
CA PHE A 23 -6.72 -10.40 -4.69
C PHE A 23 -5.90 -10.93 -5.86
N GLN A 24 -6.29 -12.05 -6.48
CA GLN A 24 -5.58 -12.56 -7.66
C GLN A 24 -5.65 -11.60 -8.85
N CYS A 25 -6.80 -10.95 -9.07
CA CYS A 25 -6.96 -9.97 -10.14
C CYS A 25 -6.08 -8.73 -9.90
N HIS A 26 -6.19 -8.10 -8.74
CA HIS A 26 -5.42 -6.92 -8.39
C HIS A 26 -3.92 -7.20 -8.37
N ARG A 27 -3.49 -8.32 -7.76
CA ARG A 27 -2.08 -8.73 -7.75
C ARG A 27 -1.52 -8.90 -9.16
N LYS A 28 -2.29 -9.49 -10.09
CA LYS A 28 -1.86 -9.63 -11.50
C LYS A 28 -1.72 -8.28 -12.19
N ILE A 29 -2.67 -7.37 -11.98
CA ILE A 29 -2.63 -6.02 -12.57
C ILE A 29 -1.40 -5.26 -12.07
N VAL A 30 -1.18 -5.21 -10.76
CA VAL A 30 -0.05 -4.46 -10.19
C VAL A 30 1.29 -5.06 -10.62
N LYS A 31 1.43 -6.39 -10.58
CA LYS A 31 2.66 -7.06 -11.04
C LYS A 31 2.89 -6.85 -12.54
N GLY A 32 1.83 -6.90 -13.35
CA GLY A 32 1.89 -6.64 -14.78
C GLY A 32 2.33 -5.22 -15.08
N GLY A 33 1.73 -4.22 -14.41
CA GLY A 33 2.06 -2.81 -14.57
C GLY A 33 3.49 -2.48 -14.16
N LEU A 34 3.96 -3.00 -13.01
CA LEU A 34 5.34 -2.81 -12.58
C LEU A 34 6.34 -3.46 -13.55
N ARG A 35 6.06 -4.69 -14.02
CA ARG A 35 6.94 -5.41 -14.96
C ARG A 35 6.99 -4.80 -16.36
N ALA A 36 5.87 -4.27 -16.85
CA ALA A 36 5.82 -3.61 -18.15
C ALA A 36 6.73 -2.38 -18.21
N GLU A 37 7.04 -1.80 -17.05
CA GLU A 37 7.77 -0.55 -16.94
C GLU A 37 9.21 -0.73 -16.43
N ASP A 38 9.51 -1.79 -15.67
CA ASP A 38 10.86 -2.32 -15.44
C ASP A 38 10.77 -3.82 -15.12
N ALA A 39 11.48 -4.65 -15.90
CA ALA A 39 11.40 -6.11 -15.78
C ALA A 39 12.00 -6.67 -14.46
N ARG A 40 12.66 -5.85 -13.63
CA ARG A 40 13.43 -6.28 -12.45
C ARG A 40 12.71 -6.14 -11.11
N TRP A 41 11.44 -5.69 -11.09
CA TRP A 41 10.70 -5.57 -9.82
C TRP A 41 10.45 -6.92 -9.15
N SER A 42 10.90 -7.03 -7.90
CA SER A 42 10.46 -8.09 -6.98
C SER A 42 9.26 -7.56 -6.19
N VAL A 43 8.10 -8.19 -6.35
CA VAL A 43 6.86 -7.76 -5.72
C VAL A 43 6.32 -8.89 -4.84
N ASP A 44 6.38 -8.67 -3.53
CA ASP A 44 5.62 -9.44 -2.57
C ASP A 44 4.23 -8.83 -2.37
N SER A 45 3.23 -9.66 -2.08
CA SER A 45 1.84 -9.21 -1.95
C SER A 45 1.10 -10.00 -0.91
N GLY A 46 0.61 -9.30 0.11
CA GLY A 46 -0.26 -9.84 1.16
C GLY A 46 -1.73 -9.62 0.87
N MET A 47 -2.56 -10.54 1.33
CA MET A 47 -4.01 -10.42 1.35
C MET A 47 -4.47 -10.34 2.81
N ALA A 48 -5.30 -9.37 3.14
CA ALA A 48 -5.96 -9.30 4.43
C ALA A 48 -7.46 -9.16 4.21
N THR A 49 -8.21 -10.17 4.65
CA THR A 49 -9.66 -10.08 4.60
C THR A 49 -10.17 -9.22 5.75
N ASP A 50 -9.53 -9.26 6.92
CA ASP A 50 -9.86 -8.47 8.11
C ASP A 50 -8.68 -7.71 8.73
N ILE A 51 -8.98 -6.98 9.80
CA ILE A 51 -8.03 -6.09 10.45
C ILE A 51 -6.95 -6.87 11.20
N GLU A 52 -7.24 -8.07 11.70
CA GLU A 52 -6.27 -8.90 12.42
C GLU A 52 -5.19 -9.40 11.45
N ASP A 53 -5.61 -9.92 10.30
CA ASP A 53 -4.72 -10.29 9.19
C ASP A 53 -3.85 -9.11 8.74
N ALA A 54 -4.46 -7.92 8.62
CA ALA A 54 -3.76 -6.73 8.14
C ALA A 54 -2.69 -6.27 9.14
N VAL A 55 -3.02 -6.24 10.44
CA VAL A 55 -2.07 -5.88 11.49
C VAL A 55 -0.93 -6.89 11.54
N TYR A 56 -1.23 -8.19 11.46
CA TYR A 56 -0.20 -9.23 11.40
C TYR A 56 0.74 -9.00 10.22
N TYR A 57 0.21 -8.75 9.02
CA TYR A 57 1.04 -8.52 7.84
C TYR A 57 1.95 -7.29 8.02
N ILE A 58 1.41 -6.15 8.47
CA ILE A 58 2.16 -4.91 8.70
C ILE A 58 3.33 -5.13 9.67
N GLN A 59 3.13 -5.92 10.73
CA GLN A 59 4.16 -6.18 11.74
C GLN A 59 5.31 -7.07 11.27
N HIS A 60 5.11 -7.86 10.22
CA HIS A 60 6.07 -8.86 9.76
C HIS A 60 6.71 -8.53 8.41
N HIS A 61 6.39 -7.36 7.82
CA HIS A 61 6.88 -6.97 6.50
C HIS A 61 7.46 -5.56 6.54
N ASP A 62 8.70 -5.44 7.02
CA ASP A 62 9.43 -4.17 7.06
C ASP A 62 9.49 -3.47 5.69
N GLU A 63 9.44 -4.22 4.58
CA GLU A 63 9.47 -3.66 3.23
C GLU A 63 8.10 -3.21 2.69
N LEU A 64 7.06 -3.14 3.53
CA LEU A 64 5.74 -2.67 3.14
C LEU A 64 5.78 -1.24 2.61
N GLU A 65 5.40 -1.06 1.35
CA GLU A 65 5.37 0.26 0.69
C GLU A 65 3.96 0.81 0.57
N LEU A 66 2.97 -0.05 0.35
CA LEU A 66 1.62 0.36 0.00
C LEU A 66 0.58 -0.56 0.63
N VAL A 67 -0.44 0.03 1.24
CA VAL A 67 -1.69 -0.64 1.59
C VAL A 67 -2.77 -0.19 0.61
N LEU A 68 -3.33 -1.14 -0.16
CA LEU A 68 -4.47 -0.92 -1.03
C LEU A 68 -5.75 -1.30 -0.29
N ILE A 69 -6.64 -0.32 -0.07
CA ILE A 69 -7.97 -0.58 0.50
C ILE A 69 -8.91 -0.99 -0.65
N CYS A 70 -9.29 -2.26 -0.65
CA CYS A 70 -10.24 -2.86 -1.57
C CYS A 70 -11.66 -2.84 -0.98
N ASN A 71 -12.67 -2.91 -1.85
CA ASN A 71 -14.09 -2.93 -1.46
C ASN A 71 -14.78 -4.25 -1.81
N GLU A 72 -14.05 -5.34 -1.89
CA GLU A 72 -14.63 -6.59 -2.40
C GLU A 72 -15.39 -7.35 -1.33
N LEU A 73 -15.18 -6.96 -0.07
CA LEU A 73 -16.02 -7.35 1.05
C LEU A 73 -17.21 -6.38 1.25
N ALA A 74 -17.50 -5.48 0.29
CA ALA A 74 -18.69 -4.62 0.32
C ALA A 74 -19.95 -5.48 0.52
N GLY A 75 -20.68 -5.22 1.59
CA GLY A 75 -21.86 -6.00 2.01
C GLY A 75 -21.62 -6.88 3.25
N LYS A 76 -20.36 -7.22 3.56
CA LYS A 76 -19.98 -7.84 4.84
C LYS A 76 -19.55 -6.83 5.90
N ARG A 77 -19.19 -5.61 5.47
CA ARG A 77 -18.80 -4.51 6.37
C ARG A 77 -19.69 -3.30 6.20
N THR A 78 -20.07 -2.73 7.33
CA THR A 78 -20.66 -1.41 7.41
C THR A 78 -19.60 -0.34 7.20
N ARG A 79 -20.01 0.87 6.79
CA ARG A 79 -19.11 2.01 6.68
C ARG A 79 -18.40 2.34 8.01
N GLN A 80 -19.10 2.18 9.14
CA GLN A 80 -18.52 2.40 10.46
C GLN A 80 -17.40 1.40 10.77
N GLN A 81 -17.57 0.12 10.43
CA GLN A 81 -16.51 -0.87 10.57
C GLN A 81 -15.30 -0.55 9.68
N ILE A 82 -15.53 -0.13 8.42
CA ILE A 82 -14.42 0.26 7.53
C ILE A 82 -13.63 1.44 8.11
N VAL A 83 -14.33 2.46 8.64
CA VAL A 83 -13.68 3.60 9.29
C VAL A 83 -12.86 3.14 10.50
N HIS A 84 -13.45 2.32 11.37
CA HIS A 84 -12.77 1.79 12.54
C HIS A 84 -11.51 0.98 12.18
N ASP A 85 -11.62 0.08 11.21
CA ASP A 85 -10.48 -0.70 10.72
C ASP A 85 -9.39 0.21 10.15
N CYS A 86 -9.76 1.27 9.42
CA CYS A 86 -8.80 2.24 8.88
C CYS A 86 -8.12 3.08 9.96
N GLU A 87 -8.78 3.37 11.08
CA GLU A 87 -8.14 4.01 12.25
C GLU A 87 -7.11 3.09 12.92
N ILE A 88 -7.37 1.78 12.95
CA ILE A 88 -6.41 0.79 13.45
C ILE A 88 -5.22 0.68 12.48
N LEU A 89 -5.49 0.58 11.17
CA LEU A 89 -4.45 0.59 10.14
C LEU A 89 -3.59 1.84 10.23
N GLY A 90 -4.19 3.03 10.31
CA GLY A 90 -3.47 4.29 10.41
C GLY A 90 -2.48 4.33 11.58
N ARG A 91 -2.91 3.84 12.76
CA ARG A 91 -2.02 3.71 13.93
C ARG A 91 -0.84 2.78 13.69
N ARG A 92 -1.08 1.61 13.10
CA ARG A 92 -0.02 0.63 12.82
C ARG A 92 0.95 1.09 11.75
N LEU A 93 0.45 1.77 10.72
CA LEU A 93 1.28 2.32 9.66
C LEU A 93 2.17 3.47 10.15
N ALA A 94 1.69 4.26 11.13
CA ALA A 94 2.50 5.33 11.74
C ALA A 94 3.68 4.79 12.56
N GLU A 95 3.53 3.60 13.14
CA GLU A 95 4.59 2.89 13.87
C GLU A 95 5.57 2.17 12.91
N HIS A 96 5.20 2.02 11.63
CA HIS A 96 5.98 1.24 10.67
C HIS A 96 7.24 2.02 10.21
N PRO A 97 8.44 1.40 10.21
CA PRO A 97 9.71 2.10 10.00
C PRO A 97 9.83 2.82 8.64
N TYR A 98 9.07 2.38 7.65
CA TYR A 98 9.07 2.96 6.30
C TYR A 98 7.88 3.87 6.00
N ASN A 99 6.97 4.10 6.95
CA ASN A 99 5.77 4.92 6.78
C ASN A 99 5.03 4.60 5.44
N PRO A 100 4.44 3.41 5.27
CA PRO A 100 3.81 2.98 4.03
C PRO A 100 2.71 3.94 3.59
N TRP A 101 2.52 4.09 2.27
CA TRP A 101 1.39 4.87 1.76
C TRP A 101 0.11 4.04 1.77
N VAL A 102 -1.02 4.74 1.76
CA VAL A 102 -2.34 4.13 1.58
C VAL A 102 -2.90 4.55 0.23
N MET A 103 -3.57 3.62 -0.44
CA MET A 103 -4.26 3.89 -1.69
C MET A 103 -5.69 3.34 -1.65
N PHE A 104 -6.60 4.09 -2.26
CA PHE A 104 -7.97 3.63 -2.50
C PHE A 104 -8.62 4.34 -3.68
N GLY A 105 -9.72 3.77 -4.19
CA GLY A 105 -10.52 4.38 -5.24
C GLY A 105 -11.28 5.63 -4.75
N LYS A 106 -10.88 6.81 -5.22
CA LYS A 106 -11.41 8.12 -4.76
C LYS A 106 -12.93 8.22 -4.75
N GLU A 107 -13.59 7.72 -5.79
CA GLU A 107 -15.05 7.78 -5.94
C GLU A 107 -15.78 7.04 -4.81
N LYS A 108 -15.20 5.93 -4.32
CA LYS A 108 -15.83 5.08 -3.31
C LYS A 108 -15.35 5.39 -1.90
N PHE A 109 -14.12 5.87 -1.74
CA PHE A 109 -13.41 5.86 -0.46
C PHE A 109 -12.80 7.20 -0.05
N SER A 110 -13.10 8.30 -0.76
CA SER A 110 -12.62 9.65 -0.39
C SER A 110 -12.88 10.02 1.07
N TYR A 111 -13.93 9.47 1.70
CA TYR A 111 -14.24 9.69 3.11
C TYR A 111 -13.23 9.07 4.09
N LEU A 112 -12.34 8.19 3.63
CA LEU A 112 -11.27 7.58 4.45
C LEU A 112 -10.02 8.47 4.52
N GLU A 113 -9.84 9.41 3.60
CA GLU A 113 -8.66 10.29 3.59
C GLU A 113 -8.45 11.05 4.91
N PRO A 114 -9.48 11.64 5.55
CA PRO A 114 -9.33 12.31 6.84
C PRO A 114 -8.91 11.38 7.99
N ILE A 115 -9.12 10.06 7.87
CA ILE A 115 -8.76 9.08 8.90
C ILE A 115 -7.24 8.88 8.98
N PHE A 116 -6.56 8.94 7.83
CA PHE A 116 -5.11 8.71 7.74
C PHE A 116 -4.26 9.96 8.03
N ARG A 117 -4.85 11.15 7.84
CA ARG A 117 -4.15 12.44 8.01
C ARG A 117 -3.54 12.64 9.42
N PRO A 118 -4.24 12.36 10.55
CA PRO A 118 -3.66 12.52 11.89
C PRO A 118 -2.43 11.67 12.15
N PHE A 119 -2.27 10.57 11.40
CA PHE A 119 -1.17 9.63 11.51
C PHE A 119 0.02 9.97 10.61
N GLY A 120 -0.05 11.08 9.86
CA GLY A 120 0.99 11.45 8.91
C GLY A 120 1.13 10.48 7.72
N ILE A 121 0.12 9.64 7.50
CA ILE A 121 0.10 8.67 6.41
C ILE A 121 -0.34 9.38 5.13
N ARG A 122 0.49 9.26 4.09
CA ARG A 122 0.17 9.79 2.77
C ARG A 122 -0.84 8.87 2.08
N VAL A 123 -1.91 9.48 1.59
CA VAL A 123 -2.97 8.82 0.85
C VAL A 123 -2.85 9.22 -0.62
N GLU A 124 -2.86 8.23 -1.51
CA GLU A 124 -2.81 8.44 -2.95
C GLU A 124 -4.01 7.81 -3.65
N CYS A 125 -4.37 8.39 -4.79
CA CYS A 125 -5.45 7.92 -5.66
C CYS A 125 -4.89 7.81 -7.09
N GLY A 126 -4.99 6.63 -7.72
CA GLY A 126 -4.44 6.45 -9.07
C GLY A 126 -4.25 5.00 -9.45
N MET A 127 -3.19 4.73 -10.22
CA MET A 127 -2.77 3.38 -10.56
C MET A 127 -1.71 2.90 -9.57
N PRO A 128 -1.83 1.71 -8.95
CA PRO A 128 -0.93 1.28 -7.87
C PRO A 128 0.55 1.26 -8.31
N GLU A 129 0.84 0.80 -9.52
CA GLU A 129 2.19 0.70 -10.07
C GLU A 129 2.87 2.07 -10.23
N ARG A 130 2.10 3.13 -10.53
CA ARG A 130 2.62 4.50 -10.60
C ARG A 130 2.97 5.02 -9.22
N ILE A 131 2.06 4.83 -8.27
CA ILE A 131 2.22 5.26 -6.87
C ILE A 131 3.44 4.58 -6.24
N ILE A 132 3.59 3.27 -6.42
CA ILE A 132 4.75 2.51 -5.94
C ILE A 132 6.05 3.05 -6.53
N ARG A 133 6.07 3.38 -7.82
CA ARG A 133 7.26 3.95 -8.45
C ARG A 133 7.58 5.34 -7.93
N GLU A 134 6.60 6.23 -7.83
CA GLU A 134 6.80 7.58 -7.31
C GLU A 134 7.35 7.53 -5.89
N ARG A 135 6.78 6.67 -5.06
CA ARG A 135 7.26 6.41 -3.72
C ARG A 135 8.69 5.89 -3.73
N TRP A 136 8.99 4.87 -4.52
CA TRP A 136 10.35 4.33 -4.60
C TRP A 136 11.37 5.37 -5.08
N LYS A 137 11.04 6.17 -6.11
CA LYS A 137 11.90 7.27 -6.60
C LYS A 137 12.18 8.30 -5.52
N SER A 138 11.19 8.62 -4.67
CA SER A 138 11.38 9.56 -3.56
C SER A 138 12.33 9.07 -2.46
N GLN A 139 12.66 7.77 -2.46
CA GLN A 139 13.56 7.12 -1.48
C GLN A 139 14.98 6.93 -2.03
N ILE A 140 15.23 7.21 -3.31
CA ILE A 140 16.56 7.18 -3.90
C ILE A 140 17.22 8.54 -3.61
N PRO A 141 18.45 8.56 -3.07
CA PRO A 141 19.21 9.80 -2.94
C PRO A 141 19.33 10.49 -4.30
N ASP A 142 19.14 11.80 -4.32
CA ASP A 142 19.42 12.59 -5.51
C ASP A 142 20.95 12.67 -5.67
N ASP A 143 21.51 11.87 -6.58
CA ASP A 143 22.96 11.86 -6.87
C ASP A 143 23.46 13.20 -7.48
N SER A 144 22.56 14.16 -7.70
CA SER A 144 22.88 15.50 -8.22
C SER A 144 23.74 16.38 -7.28
N ALA A 145 24.05 15.92 -6.06
CA ALA A 145 24.99 16.60 -5.17
C ALA A 145 26.45 16.10 -5.31
N ALA A 146 26.75 15.17 -6.22
CA ALA A 146 28.08 14.59 -6.41
C ALA A 146 28.74 14.91 -7.77
N ALA A 147 28.21 15.86 -8.55
CA ALA A 147 28.79 16.30 -9.82
C ALA A 147 29.25 17.77 -9.79
#